data_AF-A0A6P1ZQM8-F1
#
_entry.id   AF-A0A6P1ZQM8-F1
#
_cell.length_a   1.000
_cell.length_b   1.000
_cell.length_c   1.000
_cell.angle_alpha   90.00
_cell.angle_beta   90.00
_cell.angle_gamma   90.00
#
_symmetry.space_group_name_H-M   'P 1'
#
loop_
_entity.id
_entity.type
_entity.pdbx_description
1 polymer ?
#
loop_
_entity_poly.entity_id
_entity_poly.type
_entity_poly.pdbx_seq_one_letter_code
_entity_poly.pdbx_strand_id
1 'polypeptide(L)'
;MPWLRPLSYSINLLANWQVKLCGALIVVTGIAMTIIILLQVFFRFVIYAPFPWSEEIARFIMIWMAMFGSVIAFRRGRHIGVRFVVERLPVGVYDRFIAPVVQLTTISFLALLAWQGWQLAYRSRFQVSPAFDLPMIYPYLAVPVGMTMMVLDVLGDFLHDRCPTPAGSTANIATSSLVDLDTIAACAREEQENGTADTAETTKSGANS
;
A
#
# COMPACT_ATOMS: atom_id res chain seq x y z
N MET A 1 -32.66 1.72 1.11
CA MET A 1 -32.86 0.66 2.12
C MET A 1 -31.95 0.93 3.33
N PRO A 2 -32.48 1.31 4.51
CA PRO A 2 -31.68 1.78 5.65
C PRO A 2 -30.79 0.71 6.31
N TRP A 3 -31.08 -0.58 6.08
CA TRP A 3 -30.35 -1.72 6.66
C TRP A 3 -28.98 -2.03 6.00
N LEU A 4 -28.65 -1.42 4.86
CA LEU A 4 -27.38 -1.66 4.13
C LEU A 4 -26.24 -0.71 4.51
N ARG A 5 -26.54 0.36 5.25
CA ARG A 5 -25.56 1.35 5.73
C ARG A 5 -24.49 0.80 6.69
N PRO A 6 -24.79 -0.09 7.66
CA PRO A 6 -23.75 -0.65 8.54
C PRO A 6 -22.82 -1.62 7.80
N LEU A 7 -23.32 -2.28 6.75
CA LEU A 7 -22.54 -3.22 5.94
C LEU A 7 -21.45 -2.48 5.14
N SER A 8 -21.82 -1.39 4.47
CA SER A 8 -20.86 -0.59 3.69
C SER A 8 -19.84 0.12 4.60
N TYR A 9 -20.24 0.56 5.79
CA TYR A 9 -19.33 1.11 6.79
C TYR A 9 -18.30 0.08 7.25
N SER A 10 -18.74 -1.14 7.57
CA SER A 10 -17.85 -2.22 8.01
C SER A 10 -16.83 -2.61 6.94
N ILE A 11 -17.25 -2.62 5.66
CA ILE A 11 -16.37 -2.91 4.52
C ILE A 11 -15.32 -1.82 4.30
N ASN A 12 -15.72 -0.55 4.36
CA ASN A 12 -14.78 0.57 4.24
C ASN A 12 -13.76 0.57 5.39
N LEU A 13 -14.20 0.20 6.59
CA LEU A 13 -13.32 0.06 7.75
C LEU A 13 -12.32 -1.09 7.56
N LEU A 14 -12.79 -2.25 7.07
CA LEU A 14 -11.96 -3.41 6.74
C LEU A 14 -10.90 -3.08 5.68
N ALA A 15 -11.29 -2.42 4.59
CA ALA A 15 -10.36 -2.04 3.51
C ALA A 15 -9.29 -1.05 3.99
N ASN A 16 -9.67 -0.08 4.83
CA ASN A 16 -8.71 0.87 5.41
C ASN A 16 -7.81 0.21 6.46
N TRP A 17 -8.35 -0.70 7.26
CA TRP A 17 -7.57 -1.47 8.22
C TRP A 17 -6.58 -2.41 7.52
N GLN A 18 -6.99 -3.06 6.43
CA GLN A 18 -6.13 -3.90 5.59
C GLN A 18 -4.93 -3.11 5.06
N VAL A 19 -5.13 -1.91 4.51
CA VAL A 19 -4.00 -1.10 4.00
C VAL A 19 -3.07 -0.62 5.12
N LYS A 20 -3.62 -0.23 6.27
CA LYS A 20 -2.81 0.13 7.44
C LYS A 20 -1.97 -1.05 7.93
N LEU A 21 -2.58 -2.24 7.97
CA LEU A 21 -1.91 -3.47 8.39
C LEU A 21 -0.81 -3.88 7.40
N CYS A 22 -1.08 -3.86 6.08
CA CYS A 22 -0.06 -4.11 5.06
C CYS A 22 1.09 -3.09 5.17
N GLY A 23 0.79 -1.80 5.38
CA GLY A 23 1.80 -0.76 5.56
C GLY A 23 2.67 -1.00 6.80
N ALA A 24 2.05 -1.31 7.94
CA ALA A 24 2.77 -1.62 9.18
C ALA A 24 3.64 -2.88 9.02
N LEU A 25 3.11 -3.93 8.39
CA LEU A 25 3.85 -5.16 8.12
C LEU A 25 5.08 -4.88 7.27
N ILE A 26 4.95 -4.14 6.15
CA ILE A 26 6.08 -3.78 5.29
C ILE A 26 7.18 -3.06 6.06
N VAL A 27 6.83 -2.08 6.91
CA VAL A 27 7.80 -1.34 7.71
C VAL A 27 8.52 -2.27 8.69
N VAL A 28 7.78 -3.09 9.43
CA VAL A 28 8.36 -4.04 10.40
C VAL A 28 9.28 -5.05 9.71
N THR A 29 8.81 -5.64 8.61
CA THR A 29 9.61 -6.61 7.84
C THR A 29 10.82 -5.97 7.17
N GLY A 30 10.72 -4.71 6.73
CA GLY A 30 11.82 -3.97 6.12
C GLY A 30 12.93 -3.65 7.13
N ILE A 31 12.55 -3.24 8.34
CA ILE A 31 13.49 -3.06 9.46
C ILE A 31 14.17 -4.40 9.79
N ALA A 32 13.38 -5.48 9.91
CA ALA A 32 13.92 -6.82 10.19
C ALA A 32 14.91 -7.27 9.10
N MET A 33 14.56 -7.13 7.82
CA MET A 33 15.44 -7.48 6.70
C MET A 33 16.74 -6.67 6.72
N THR A 34 16.65 -5.36 7.02
CA THR A 34 17.83 -4.49 7.13
C THR A 34 18.77 -4.99 8.23
N ILE A 35 18.24 -5.31 9.42
CA ILE A 35 19.03 -5.84 10.54
C ILE A 35 19.68 -7.18 10.17
N ILE A 36 18.93 -8.08 9.54
CA ILE A 36 19.43 -9.39 9.10
C ILE A 36 20.60 -9.25 8.12
N ILE A 37 20.49 -8.35 7.14
CA ILE A 37 21.55 -8.12 6.14
C ILE A 37 22.78 -7.49 6.80
N LEU A 38 22.60 -6.51 7.69
CA LEU A 38 23.70 -5.91 8.43
C LEU A 38 24.44 -6.95 9.29
N LEU A 39 23.68 -7.84 9.94
CA LEU A 39 24.25 -8.94 10.71
C LEU A 39 25.00 -9.92 9.79
N GLN A 40 24.42 -10.27 8.64
CA GLN A 40 25.08 -11.14 7.65
C GLN A 40 26.41 -10.56 7.17
N VAL A 41 26.45 -9.26 6.86
CA VAL A 41 27.67 -8.53 6.47
C VAL A 41 28.69 -8.58 7.62
N PHE A 42 28.27 -8.28 8.85
CA PHE A 42 29.15 -8.32 10.02
C PHE A 42 29.78 -9.70 10.24
N PHE A 43 28.98 -10.77 10.24
CA PHE A 43 29.49 -12.13 10.44
C PHE A 43 30.42 -12.58 9.32
N ARG A 44 30.14 -12.16 8.08
CA ARG A 44 30.96 -12.50 6.93
C ARG A 44 32.33 -11.82 6.94
N PHE A 45 32.40 -10.56 7.36
CA PHE A 45 33.64 -9.77 7.28
C PHE A 45 34.42 -9.71 8.60
N VAL A 46 33.77 -9.88 9.76
CA VAL A 46 34.41 -9.77 11.08
C VAL A 46 34.69 -11.15 11.67
N ILE A 47 33.70 -12.05 11.61
CA ILE A 47 33.76 -13.36 12.27
C ILE A 47 34.24 -14.46 11.29
N TYR A 48 34.30 -14.16 9.98
CA TYR A 48 34.69 -15.08 8.90
C TYR A 48 33.89 -16.40 8.88
N ALA A 49 32.72 -16.43 9.52
CA ALA A 49 31.80 -17.56 9.55
C ALA A 49 30.46 -17.13 8.92
N PRO A 50 30.26 -17.35 7.61
CA PRO A 50 29.03 -16.96 6.94
C PRO A 50 27.87 -17.84 7.39
N PHE A 51 26.74 -17.22 7.75
CA PHE A 51 25.49 -17.91 8.05
C PHE A 51 24.64 -18.04 6.77
N PRO A 52 24.56 -19.21 6.13
CA PRO A 52 23.80 -19.38 4.89
C PRO A 52 22.28 -19.17 5.07
N TRP A 53 21.78 -19.38 6.29
CA TRP A 53 20.36 -19.25 6.59
C TRP A 53 19.82 -17.82 6.59
N SER A 54 20.66 -16.82 6.88
CA SER A 54 20.21 -15.43 6.91
C SER A 54 19.79 -14.94 5.53
N GLU A 55 20.43 -15.45 4.47
CA GLU A 55 20.11 -15.11 3.09
C GLU A 55 18.75 -15.66 2.66
N GLU A 56 18.43 -16.90 3.06
CA GLU A 56 17.14 -17.51 2.77
C GLU A 56 15.99 -16.78 3.47
N ILE A 57 16.15 -16.44 4.75
CA ILE A 57 15.15 -15.68 5.50
C ILE A 57 14.93 -14.30 4.88
N ALA A 58 16.01 -13.60 4.51
CA ALA A 58 15.90 -12.29 3.85
C ALA A 58 15.10 -12.40 2.54
N ARG A 59 15.33 -13.46 1.75
CA ARG A 59 14.58 -13.72 0.51
C ARG A 59 13.09 -13.98 0.79
N PHE A 60 12.76 -14.75 1.84
CA PHE A 60 11.37 -15.01 2.20
C PHE A 60 10.64 -13.73 2.61
N ILE A 61 11.28 -12.92 3.46
CA ILE A 61 10.72 -11.63 3.90
C ILE A 61 10.51 -10.71 2.70
N MET A 62 11.46 -10.67 1.76
CA MET A 62 11.35 -9.87 0.54
C MET A 62 10.13 -10.25 -0.32
N ILE A 63 9.83 -11.54 -0.46
CA ILE A 63 8.66 -12.03 -1.21
C ILE A 63 7.35 -11.56 -0.56
N TRP A 64 7.26 -11.69 0.78
CA TRP A 64 6.11 -11.21 1.53
C TRP A 64 5.93 -9.69 1.41
N MET A 65 7.03 -8.93 1.51
CA MET A 65 7.00 -7.48 1.29
C MET A 65 6.54 -7.11 -0.11
N ALA A 66 7.04 -7.79 -1.14
CA ALA A 66 6.63 -7.54 -2.52
C ALA A 66 5.13 -7.78 -2.70
N MET A 67 4.58 -8.84 -2.08
CA MET A 67 3.15 -9.11 -2.12
C MET A 67 2.34 -8.04 -1.38
N PHE A 68 2.70 -7.67 -0.15
CA PHE A 68 1.98 -6.59 0.55
C PHE A 68 2.09 -5.24 -0.18
N GLY A 69 3.26 -4.93 -0.74
CA GLY A 69 3.46 -3.73 -1.56
C GLY A 69 2.58 -3.75 -2.81
N SER A 70 2.43 -4.90 -3.46
CA SER A 70 1.54 -5.06 -4.61
C SER A 70 0.09 -4.79 -4.26
N VAL A 71 -0.41 -5.23 -3.09
CA VAL A 71 -1.79 -4.97 -2.63
C VAL A 71 -2.04 -3.46 -2.52
N ILE A 72 -1.13 -2.73 -1.87
CA ILE A 72 -1.24 -1.27 -1.70
C ILE A 72 -1.16 -0.55 -3.05
N ALA A 73 -0.20 -0.95 -3.90
CA ALA A 73 -0.04 -0.38 -5.24
C ALA A 73 -1.25 -0.64 -6.13
N PHE A 74 -1.81 -1.85 -6.07
CA PHE A 74 -2.99 -2.24 -6.84
C PHE A 74 -4.21 -1.40 -6.45
N ARG A 75 -4.43 -1.15 -5.15
CA ARG A 75 -5.52 -0.27 -4.70
C ARG A 75 -5.37 1.16 -5.25
N ARG A 76 -4.16 1.73 -5.23
CA ARG A 76 -3.89 3.07 -5.78
C ARG A 76 -4.04 3.11 -7.30
N GLY A 77 -3.49 2.13 -8.01
CA GLY A 77 -3.50 2.06 -9.47
C GLY A 77 -4.90 1.86 -10.05
N ARG A 78 -5.78 1.14 -9.34
CA ARG A 78 -7.17 0.92 -9.76
C ARG A 78 -7.98 2.21 -9.82
N HIS A 79 -7.82 3.09 -8.82
CA HIS A 79 -8.48 4.41 -8.83
C HIS A 79 -8.00 5.28 -10.01
N ILE A 80 -6.74 5.15 -10.44
CA ILE A 80 -6.20 5.90 -11.58
C ILE A 80 -6.66 5.30 -12.92
N GLY A 81 -6.58 3.98 -13.06
CA GLY A 81 -6.97 3.28 -14.29
C GLY A 81 -8.45 3.43 -14.63
N VAL A 82 -9.33 3.36 -13.62
CA VAL A 82 -10.77 3.57 -13.82
C VAL A 82 -11.05 5.01 -14.28
N ARG A 83 -10.40 6.02 -13.68
CA ARG A 83 -10.60 7.43 -14.07
C ARG A 83 -10.22 7.70 -15.53
N PHE A 84 -9.11 7.16 -16.00
CA PHE A 84 -8.67 7.35 -17.40
C PHE A 84 -9.66 6.77 -18.42
N VAL A 85 -10.30 5.64 -18.08
CA VAL A 85 -11.32 5.03 -18.95
C VAL A 85 -12.64 5.80 -18.87
N VAL A 86 -13.05 6.24 -17.67
CA VAL A 86 -14.25 7.07 -17.46
C VAL A 86 -14.18 8.38 -18.23
N GLU A 87 -13.03 9.06 -18.21
CA GLU A 87 -12.82 10.37 -18.85
C GLU A 87 -12.94 10.33 -20.39
N ARG A 88 -12.87 9.15 -21.01
CA ARG A 88 -13.01 8.97 -22.48
C ARG A 88 -14.37 8.49 -22.95
N LEU A 89 -15.30 8.15 -22.05
CA LEU A 89 -16.61 7.61 -22.44
C LEU A 89 -17.78 8.57 -22.13
N PRO A 90 -18.88 8.49 -22.91
CA PRO A 90 -20.08 9.28 -22.65
C PRO A 90 -20.71 8.92 -21.29
N VAL A 91 -21.13 9.96 -20.58
CA VAL A 91 -21.59 9.92 -19.18
C VAL A 91 -22.74 8.93 -18.98
N GLY A 92 -22.60 7.99 -18.04
CA GLY A 92 -23.68 7.11 -17.57
C GLY A 92 -23.75 5.69 -18.17
N VAL A 93 -23.16 5.43 -19.35
CA VAL A 93 -23.10 4.06 -19.90
C VAL A 93 -21.99 3.24 -19.25
N TYR A 94 -20.86 3.91 -18.95
CA TYR A 94 -19.70 3.29 -18.35
C TYR A 94 -20.01 2.72 -16.95
N ASP A 95 -20.58 3.54 -16.06
CA ASP A 95 -20.84 3.15 -14.67
C ASP A 95 -21.84 2.00 -14.55
N ARG A 96 -22.79 1.90 -15.50
CA ARG A 96 -23.87 0.92 -15.41
C ARG A 96 -23.53 -0.43 -16.04
N PHE A 97 -22.71 -0.46 -17.10
CA PHE A 97 -22.42 -1.68 -17.85
C PHE A 97 -20.95 -2.05 -17.90
N ILE A 98 -20.05 -1.09 -18.09
CA ILE A 98 -18.62 -1.37 -18.31
C ILE A 98 -17.91 -1.58 -16.98
N ALA A 99 -18.16 -0.73 -15.98
CA ALA A 99 -17.60 -0.85 -14.63
C ALA A 99 -17.81 -2.25 -14.00
N PRO A 100 -19.04 -2.82 -13.96
CA PRO A 100 -19.24 -4.15 -13.38
C PRO A 100 -18.56 -5.26 -14.19
N VAL A 101 -18.47 -5.14 -15.52
CA VAL A 101 -17.80 -6.14 -16.37
C VAL A 101 -16.29 -6.14 -16.12
N VAL A 102 -15.67 -4.96 -16.04
CA VAL A 102 -14.24 -4.82 -15.75
C VAL A 102 -13.93 -5.34 -14.34
N GLN A 103 -14.74 -4.98 -13.34
CA GLN A 103 -14.58 -5.47 -11.97
C GLN A 103 -14.76 -6.99 -11.88
N LEU A 104 -15.78 -7.56 -12.53
CA LEU A 104 -16.00 -9.01 -12.56
C LEU A 104 -14.83 -9.75 -13.23
N THR A 105 -14.33 -9.23 -14.36
CA THR A 105 -13.16 -9.79 -15.06
C THR A 105 -11.92 -9.76 -14.19
N THR A 106 -11.71 -8.66 -13.47
CA THR A 106 -10.59 -8.48 -12.54
C THR A 106 -10.69 -9.47 -11.37
N ILE A 107 -11.86 -9.61 -10.75
CA ILE A 107 -12.09 -10.59 -9.67
C ILE A 107 -11.83 -12.01 -10.16
N SER A 108 -12.34 -12.35 -11.34
CA SER A 108 -12.16 -13.67 -11.95
C SER A 108 -10.68 -13.98 -12.18
N PHE A 109 -9.93 -13.02 -12.73
CA PHE A 109 -8.50 -13.15 -12.97
C PHE A 109 -7.72 -13.33 -11.65
N LEU A 110 -7.99 -12.49 -10.65
CA LEU A 110 -7.33 -12.59 -9.34
C LEU A 110 -7.66 -13.90 -8.62
N ALA A 111 -8.91 -14.38 -8.71
CA ALA A 111 -9.31 -15.66 -8.14
C ALA A 111 -8.59 -16.84 -8.81
N LEU A 112 -8.42 -16.81 -10.14
CA LEU A 112 -7.62 -17.79 -10.86
C LEU A 112 -6.15 -17.78 -10.40
N LEU A 113 -5.56 -16.60 -10.25
CA LEU A 113 -4.19 -16.46 -9.74
C LEU A 113 -4.05 -16.96 -8.30
N ALA A 114 -5.04 -16.68 -7.44
CA ALA A 114 -5.07 -17.20 -6.07
C ALA A 114 -5.11 -18.74 -6.07
N TRP A 115 -5.94 -19.34 -6.92
CA TRP A 115 -6.04 -20.79 -7.06
C TRP A 115 -4.74 -21.41 -7.57
N GLN A 116 -4.15 -20.85 -8.63
CA GLN A 116 -2.87 -21.32 -9.17
C GLN A 116 -1.74 -21.15 -8.14
N GLY A 117 -1.72 -20.03 -7.41
CA GLY A 117 -0.78 -19.80 -6.31
C GLY A 117 -0.91 -20.82 -5.19
N TRP A 118 -2.14 -21.19 -4.82
CA TRP A 118 -2.39 -22.26 -3.84
C TRP A 118 -1.89 -23.62 -4.33
N GLN A 119 -2.18 -23.98 -5.58
CA GLN A 119 -1.70 -25.23 -6.17
C GLN A 119 -0.16 -25.28 -6.22
N LEU A 120 0.48 -24.15 -6.55
CA LEU A 120 1.93 -24.03 -6.52
C LEU A 120 2.48 -24.24 -5.10
N ALA A 121 1.92 -23.55 -4.10
CA ALA A 121 2.32 -23.71 -2.70
C ALA A 121 2.16 -25.16 -2.21
N TYR A 122 1.04 -25.80 -2.57
CA TYR A 122 0.77 -27.19 -2.20
C TYR A 122 1.74 -28.18 -2.86
N ARG A 123 2.09 -27.99 -4.13
CA ARG A 123 3.08 -28.83 -4.83
C ARG A 123 4.49 -28.65 -4.26
N SER A 124 4.86 -27.42 -3.93
CA SER A 124 6.17 -27.09 -3.34
C SER A 124 6.33 -27.53 -1.88
N ARG A 125 5.30 -28.12 -1.25
CA ARG A 125 5.38 -28.61 0.14
C ARG A 125 6.43 -29.71 0.36
N PHE A 126 6.75 -30.47 -0.69
CA PHE A 126 7.74 -31.55 -0.65
C PHE A 126 9.16 -31.07 -0.99
N GLN A 127 9.31 -29.80 -1.37
CA GLN A 127 10.62 -29.17 -1.57
C GLN A 127 11.04 -28.50 -0.26
N VAL A 128 12.14 -29.00 0.30
CA VAL A 128 12.78 -28.46 1.49
C VAL A 128 13.94 -27.54 1.11
N SER A 129 14.13 -26.48 1.91
CA SER A 129 15.25 -25.56 1.72
C SER A 129 16.57 -26.23 2.10
N PRO A 130 17.62 -26.14 1.27
CA PRO A 130 18.90 -26.82 1.54
C PRO A 130 19.65 -26.29 2.76
N ALA A 131 19.41 -25.05 3.22
CA ALA A 131 20.10 -24.50 4.38
C ALA A 131 19.34 -24.59 5.71
N PHE A 132 18.02 -24.79 5.71
CA PHE A 132 17.18 -24.74 6.91
C PHE A 132 16.18 -25.88 7.06
N ASP A 133 16.08 -26.77 6.06
CA ASP A 133 15.08 -27.85 5.98
C ASP A 133 13.61 -27.36 6.12
N LEU A 134 13.40 -26.05 5.97
CA LEU A 134 12.07 -25.43 6.01
C LEU A 134 11.33 -25.76 4.71
N PRO A 135 10.05 -26.15 4.79
CA PRO A 135 9.26 -26.41 3.61
C PRO A 135 9.02 -25.09 2.85
N MET A 136 9.26 -25.11 1.54
CA MET A 136 9.10 -23.95 0.64
C MET A 136 7.65 -23.44 0.53
N ILE A 137 6.69 -24.07 1.22
CA ILE A 137 5.30 -23.66 1.25
C ILE A 137 5.13 -22.21 1.78
N TYR A 138 5.92 -21.79 2.78
CA TYR A 138 5.77 -20.48 3.42
C TYR A 138 5.97 -19.28 2.47
N PRO A 139 7.06 -19.18 1.69
CA PRO A 139 7.21 -18.09 0.73
C PRO A 139 6.18 -18.16 -0.40
N TYR A 140 5.79 -19.36 -0.86
CA TYR A 140 4.80 -19.49 -1.92
C TYR A 140 3.37 -19.12 -1.49
N LEU A 141 3.05 -19.24 -0.19
CA LEU A 141 1.77 -18.80 0.36
C LEU A 141 1.58 -17.27 0.31
N ALA A 142 2.65 -16.49 0.16
CA ALA A 142 2.54 -15.04 0.00
C ALA A 142 1.67 -14.67 -1.21
N VAL A 143 1.74 -15.46 -2.30
CA VAL A 143 0.99 -15.23 -3.54
C VAL A 143 -0.52 -15.39 -3.34
N PRO A 144 -1.07 -16.55 -2.93
CA PRO A 144 -2.51 -16.68 -2.70
C PRO A 144 -3.04 -15.73 -1.63
N VAL A 145 -2.25 -15.39 -0.61
CA VAL A 145 -2.63 -14.38 0.40
C VAL A 145 -2.73 -12.98 -0.22
N GLY A 146 -1.74 -12.55 -1.00
CA GLY A 146 -1.78 -11.26 -1.69
C GLY A 146 -2.96 -11.16 -2.67
N MET A 147 -3.20 -12.22 -3.45
CA MET A 147 -4.30 -12.25 -4.41
C MET A 147 -5.67 -12.21 -3.74
N THR A 148 -5.86 -12.93 -2.63
CA THR A 148 -7.13 -12.88 -1.88
C THR A 148 -7.37 -11.50 -1.26
N MET A 149 -6.34 -10.85 -0.72
CA MET A 149 -6.41 -9.46 -0.26
C MET A 149 -6.83 -8.49 -1.37
N MET A 150 -6.27 -8.63 -2.58
CA MET A 150 -6.68 -7.80 -3.73
C MET A 150 -8.13 -8.05 -4.15
N VAL A 151 -8.62 -9.29 -4.09
CA VAL A 151 -10.03 -9.62 -4.37
C VAL A 151 -10.95 -8.92 -3.36
N LEU A 152 -10.59 -8.90 -2.08
CA LEU A 152 -11.36 -8.20 -1.04
C LEU A 152 -11.44 -6.70 -1.33
N ASP A 153 -10.35 -6.07 -1.79
CA ASP A 153 -10.35 -4.65 -2.16
C ASP A 153 -11.28 -4.38 -3.36
N VAL A 154 -11.27 -5.23 -4.39
CA VAL A 154 -12.14 -5.05 -5.58
C VAL A 154 -13.61 -5.27 -5.21
N LEU A 155 -13.88 -6.23 -4.32
CA LEU A 155 -15.23 -6.49 -3.84
C LEU A 155 -15.77 -5.32 -3.00
N GLY A 156 -14.91 -4.68 -2.20
CA GLY A 156 -15.24 -3.47 -1.45
C GLY A 156 -15.65 -2.31 -2.36
N ASP A 157 -14.89 -2.09 -3.43
CA ASP A 157 -15.19 -1.05 -4.42
C ASP A 157 -16.51 -1.33 -5.17
N PHE A 158 -16.74 -2.58 -5.61
CA PHE A 158 -17.97 -2.98 -6.30
C PHE A 158 -19.23 -2.69 -5.45
N LEU A 159 -19.14 -2.89 -4.13
CA LEU A 159 -20.23 -2.60 -3.20
C LEU A 159 -20.39 -1.10 -2.93
N HIS A 160 -19.30 -0.34 -2.95
CA HIS A 160 -19.35 1.12 -2.81
C HIS A 160 -20.03 1.79 -4.00
N ASP A 161 -19.73 1.35 -5.23
CA ASP A 161 -20.35 1.86 -6.46
C ASP A 161 -21.88 1.64 -6.47
N ARG A 162 -22.36 0.55 -5.84
CA ARG A 162 -23.79 0.24 -5.70
C ARG A 162 -24.45 0.95 -4.52
N CYS A 163 -23.68 1.40 -3.53
CA CYS A 163 -24.17 2.04 -2.31
C CYS A 163 -23.20 3.14 -1.85
N PRO A 164 -23.29 4.36 -2.41
CA PRO A 164 -22.45 5.47 -2.01
C PRO A 164 -22.66 5.75 -0.54
N THR A 165 -21.61 5.51 0.26
CA THR A 165 -21.66 5.70 1.71
C THR A 165 -20.91 7.00 2.03
N PRO A 166 -21.54 7.97 2.72
CA PRO A 166 -20.92 9.26 3.03
C PRO A 166 -19.69 9.18 3.98
N ALA A 167 -19.43 8.02 4.58
CA ALA A 167 -18.46 7.87 5.66
C ALA A 167 -17.22 7.08 5.19
N GLY A 168 -16.13 7.79 5.02
CA GLY A 168 -14.81 7.24 4.66
C GLY A 168 -13.83 8.33 4.20
N SER A 169 -14.35 9.41 3.61
CA SER A 169 -13.55 10.58 3.21
C SER A 169 -13.16 11.46 4.40
N THR A 170 -13.99 11.55 5.45
CA THR A 170 -13.81 12.50 6.57
C THR A 170 -12.57 12.28 7.42
N ALA A 171 -12.03 11.06 7.52
CA ALA A 171 -10.77 10.83 8.24
C ALA A 171 -9.53 11.26 7.41
N ASN A 172 -9.56 11.03 6.10
CA ASN A 172 -8.49 11.46 5.19
C ASN A 172 -8.57 12.97 4.92
N ILE A 173 -9.78 13.56 4.88
CA ILE A 173 -10.01 15.01 4.83
C ILE A 173 -9.50 15.66 6.12
N ALA A 174 -9.75 15.06 7.29
CA ALA A 174 -9.20 15.57 8.54
C ALA A 174 -7.67 15.56 8.51
N THR A 175 -7.04 14.45 8.11
CA THR A 175 -5.58 14.38 7.99
C THR A 175 -5.03 15.31 6.89
N SER A 176 -5.67 15.43 5.72
CA SER A 176 -5.22 16.36 4.69
C SER A 176 -5.41 17.82 5.11
N SER A 177 -6.50 18.14 5.82
CA SER A 177 -6.73 19.48 6.37
C SER A 177 -5.72 19.83 7.46
N LEU A 178 -5.30 18.87 8.29
CA LEU A 178 -4.24 19.09 9.27
C LEU A 178 -2.88 19.32 8.59
N VAL A 179 -2.59 18.61 7.50
CA VAL A 179 -1.36 18.82 6.69
C VAL A 179 -1.39 20.17 5.96
N ASP A 180 -2.54 20.59 5.42
CA ASP A 180 -2.71 21.90 4.79
C ASP A 180 -2.57 23.05 5.78
N LEU A 181 -3.10 22.91 7.01
CA LEU A 181 -2.94 23.92 8.05
C LEU A 181 -1.48 24.08 8.49
N ASP A 182 -0.73 22.99 8.58
CA ASP A 182 0.70 23.04 8.92
C ASP A 182 1.51 23.69 7.78
N THR A 183 1.13 23.44 6.52
CA THR A 183 1.74 24.06 5.33
C THR A 183 1.44 25.56 5.25
N ILE A 184 0.19 25.96 5.47
CA ILE A 184 -0.20 27.38 5.51
C ILE A 184 0.49 28.09 6.69
N ALA A 185 0.60 27.44 7.85
CA ALA A 185 1.33 27.95 8.99
C ALA A 185 2.85 28.07 8.73
N ALA A 186 3.43 27.19 7.90
CA ALA A 186 4.82 27.28 7.48
C ALA A 186 5.05 28.46 6.51
N CYS A 187 4.23 28.59 5.45
CA CYS A 187 4.31 29.74 4.53
C CYS A 187 4.12 31.08 5.26
N ALA A 188 3.20 31.15 6.22
CA ALA A 188 2.98 32.37 7.00
C ALA A 188 4.21 32.77 7.84
N ARG A 189 5.00 31.81 8.34
CA ARG A 189 6.25 32.10 9.07
C ARG A 189 7.35 32.60 8.12
N GLU A 190 7.44 32.00 6.94
CA GLU A 190 8.45 32.36 5.93
C GLU A 190 8.22 33.78 5.39
N GLU A 191 6.97 34.18 5.20
CA GLU A 191 6.61 35.55 4.80
C GLU A 191 6.97 36.59 5.89
N GLN A 192 6.81 36.25 7.17
CA GLN A 192 7.24 37.12 8.27
C GLN A 192 8.77 37.24 8.37
N GLU A 193 9.49 36.15 8.16
CA GLU A 193 10.95 36.16 8.16
C GLU A 193 11.50 37.01 6.99
N ASN A 194 10.93 36.83 5.79
CA ASN A 194 11.35 37.57 4.60
C ASN A 194 11.00 39.07 4.66
N GLY A 195 9.82 39.42 5.21
CA GLY A 195 9.45 40.81 5.43
C GLY A 195 10.36 41.51 6.46
N THR A 196 10.87 40.78 7.45
CA THR A 196 11.83 41.32 8.43
C THR A 196 13.21 41.52 7.82
N ALA A 197 13.64 40.65 6.90
CA ALA A 197 14.90 40.77 6.18
C ALA A 197 14.93 41.99 5.24
N ASP A 198 13.86 42.24 4.48
CA ASP A 198 13.76 43.37 3.55
C ASP A 198 13.76 44.73 4.28
N THR A 199 13.14 44.78 5.47
CA THR A 199 13.15 45.97 6.33
C THR A 199 14.55 46.26 6.91
N ALA A 200 15.36 45.23 7.14
CA ALA A 200 16.73 45.35 7.64
C ALA A 200 17.74 45.77 6.54
N GLU A 201 17.48 45.43 5.27
CA GLU A 201 18.31 45.87 4.14
C GLU A 201 18.01 47.32 3.72
N THR A 202 16.74 47.71 3.71
CA THR A 202 16.34 49.11 3.40
C THR A 202 16.83 50.12 4.43
N THR A 203 16.91 49.75 5.71
CA THR A 203 17.51 50.61 6.75
C THR A 203 19.02 50.73 6.66
N LYS A 204 19.74 49.69 6.21
CA LYS A 204 21.19 49.78 5.93
C LYS A 204 21.48 50.62 4.69
N SER A 205 20.64 50.54 3.66
CA SER A 205 20.83 51.33 2.42
C SER A 205 20.57 52.82 2.63
N GLY A 206 19.72 53.21 3.58
CA GLY A 206 19.48 54.63 3.93
C GLY A 206 20.52 55.25 4.88
N ALA A 207 21.40 54.45 5.50
CA ALA A 207 22.41 54.92 6.43
C ALA A 207 23.80 55.16 5.79
N ASN A 208 24.00 54.71 4.55
CA ASN A 208 25.26 54.86 3.80
C ASN A 208 25.18 55.94 2.70
N SER A 209 24.17 56.81 2.76
CA SER A 209 23.97 57.99 1.90
C SER A 209 23.96 59.26 2.73
#